data_AF-A0A1U7GI58-F1
#
_entry.id   AF-A0A1U7GI58-F1
#
_cell.length_a   1.000
_cell.length_b   1.000
_cell.length_c   1.000
_cell.angle_alpha   90.00
_cell.angle_beta   90.00
_cell.angle_gamma   90.00
#
_symmetry.space_group_name_H-M   'P 1'
#
loop_
_entity.id
_entity.type
_entity.pdbx_description
1 polymer ?
#
loop_
_entity_poly.entity_id
_entity_poly.type
_entity_poly.pdbx_seq_one_letter_code
_entity_poly.pdbx_strand_id
1 'polypeptide(L)'
;MLGTFLILSASLIVEAPAPLPRAEGYVGCWYSVGATKDEYKYKYSGGMATYPQQQSPIAIYDAPSNRTFFVYGGADPARKSILHMVSYYDHASGTVPRPAILLDKKTSDAHDNPCLAIDAEGYLWVFSNAHGTARPSFIHRSVAPRSIDAFEKIEETNFSYGHPRYVPGKGFLFLHTKYSGGRGLRFTTSPDGRDWSPFTPLAHIDQGDYQVTGRRDGLIATVFDFHPKPLGLDARTNLYYLQTADMGATWTRADGQVVPLPLSEPDNPALVRDYRAEGKLVYLKDLNFDADGNPVVLYLTSKGHEPGPRNGPHEWHTARWDGRAWIVRPFTTSDHNYDHGPLYIEPDGTWRVIAPTEPGPQPFGTGGDLVMWTSNDQGASWTRVKQLTADKARNHTYVKRPENAHPDFYAIWADGDARAKSESSLYFTDRLGARVRRLPVKMTADVQAPEAVE
;
A
#
# COMPACT_ATOMS: atom_id res chain seq x y z
N MET A 1 -66.05 17.75 21.40
CA MET A 1 -65.60 17.10 20.16
C MET A 1 -64.07 17.19 20.14
N LEU A 2 -63.39 16.09 20.46
CA LEU A 2 -61.93 15.98 20.35
C LEU A 2 -61.60 15.54 18.92
N GLY A 3 -60.79 16.32 18.21
CA GLY A 3 -60.23 15.96 16.91
C GLY A 3 -58.88 15.27 17.09
N THR A 4 -58.79 14.01 16.66
CA THR A 4 -57.56 13.22 16.66
C THR A 4 -56.78 13.51 15.36
N PHE A 5 -55.59 14.08 15.46
CA PHE A 5 -54.66 14.18 14.34
C PHE A 5 -53.87 12.87 14.23
N LEU A 6 -54.07 12.16 13.12
CA LEU A 6 -53.23 11.02 12.73
C LEU A 6 -51.95 11.56 12.07
N ILE A 7 -50.80 11.34 12.71
CA ILE A 7 -49.50 11.57 12.08
C ILE A 7 -49.13 10.29 11.33
N LEU A 8 -49.21 10.33 9.99
CA LEU A 8 -48.63 9.28 9.15
C LEU A 8 -47.11 9.44 9.15
N SER A 9 -46.42 8.57 9.88
CA SER A 9 -44.98 8.36 9.75
C SER A 9 -44.72 7.54 8.48
N ALA A 10 -44.26 8.19 7.42
CA ALA A 10 -43.75 7.51 6.23
C ALA A 10 -42.36 6.93 6.54
N SER A 11 -42.28 5.62 6.73
CA SER A 11 -41.00 4.90 6.78
C SER A 11 -40.38 4.90 5.38
N LEU A 12 -39.32 5.67 5.18
CA LEU A 12 -38.45 5.55 4.02
C LEU A 12 -37.80 4.16 4.07
N ILE A 13 -38.25 3.25 3.21
CA ILE A 13 -37.58 1.97 2.99
C ILE A 13 -36.28 2.31 2.25
N VAL A 14 -35.15 2.27 2.96
CA VAL A 14 -33.84 2.31 2.32
C VAL A 14 -33.64 0.95 1.65
N GLU A 15 -33.64 0.94 0.32
CA GLU A 15 -33.40 -0.27 -0.47
C GLU A 15 -31.99 -0.80 -0.18
N ALA A 16 -31.88 -2.10 0.08
CA ALA A 16 -30.59 -2.73 0.36
C ALA A 16 -29.67 -2.62 -0.88
N PRO A 17 -28.36 -2.37 -0.71
CA PRO A 17 -27.45 -2.27 -1.84
C PRO A 17 -27.48 -3.53 -2.72
N ALA A 18 -27.56 -3.33 -4.03
CA ALA A 18 -27.56 -4.42 -4.99
C ALA A 18 -26.23 -5.20 -4.97
N PRO A 19 -26.24 -6.50 -5.33
CA PRO A 19 -25.02 -7.27 -5.52
C PRO A 19 -24.08 -6.62 -6.53
N LEU A 20 -22.78 -6.63 -6.23
CA LEU A 20 -21.75 -6.14 -7.12
C LEU A 20 -21.61 -7.03 -8.36
N PRO A 21 -21.35 -6.43 -9.55
CA PRO A 21 -21.02 -7.19 -10.73
C PRO A 21 -19.71 -7.97 -10.54
N ARG A 22 -19.63 -9.13 -11.19
CA ARG A 22 -18.45 -10.02 -11.18
C ARG A 22 -17.67 -9.86 -12.47
N ALA A 23 -16.36 -9.71 -12.35
CA ALA A 23 -15.49 -9.74 -13.51
C ALA A 23 -15.27 -11.17 -14.02
N GLU A 24 -14.84 -11.28 -15.28
CA GLU A 24 -14.55 -12.58 -15.90
C GLU A 24 -13.35 -13.29 -15.28
N GLY A 25 -12.45 -12.54 -14.62
CA GLY A 25 -11.23 -13.03 -13.96
C GLY A 25 -10.40 -11.86 -13.44
N TYR A 26 -9.12 -12.11 -13.19
CA TYR A 26 -8.20 -11.18 -12.54
C TYR A 26 -7.30 -10.48 -13.56
N VAL A 27 -7.61 -9.21 -13.85
CA VAL A 27 -6.79 -8.37 -14.73
C VAL A 27 -6.37 -7.12 -13.98
N GLY A 28 -5.06 -6.92 -13.82
CA GLY A 28 -4.49 -5.73 -13.21
C GLY A 28 -4.49 -4.53 -14.15
N CYS A 29 -4.49 -3.32 -13.59
CA CYS A 29 -4.28 -2.11 -14.37
C CYS A 29 -2.80 -1.95 -14.78
N TRP A 30 -2.58 -1.36 -15.97
CA TRP A 30 -1.28 -0.89 -16.41
C TRP A 30 -1.28 0.65 -16.39
N TYR A 31 -0.22 1.25 -15.88
CA TYR A 31 -0.12 2.70 -15.76
C TYR A 31 1.32 3.20 -15.97
N SER A 32 1.47 4.46 -16.34
CA SER A 32 2.76 5.12 -16.58
C SER A 32 2.76 6.57 -16.17
N VAL A 33 3.91 7.07 -15.74
CA VAL A 33 4.12 8.49 -15.40
C VAL A 33 5.42 9.01 -16.01
N GLY A 34 5.37 10.26 -16.47
CA GLY A 34 6.55 11.01 -16.90
C GLY A 34 7.22 10.40 -18.10
N ALA A 35 6.60 10.51 -19.28
CA ALA A 35 7.20 10.01 -20.52
C ALA A 35 8.61 10.58 -20.72
N THR A 36 9.58 9.70 -20.98
CA THR A 36 10.95 10.06 -21.31
C THR A 36 11.14 9.97 -22.83
N LYS A 37 12.06 10.76 -23.37
CA LYS A 37 12.39 10.77 -24.81
C LYS A 37 13.56 9.84 -25.14
N ASP A 38 13.74 8.78 -24.36
CA ASP A 38 14.86 7.84 -24.44
C ASP A 38 14.37 6.37 -24.47
N GLU A 39 15.28 5.43 -24.24
CA GLU A 39 15.01 4.00 -24.27
C GLU A 39 14.14 3.50 -23.10
N TYR A 40 14.10 4.21 -21.97
CA TYR A 40 13.36 3.79 -20.77
C TYR A 40 11.87 4.13 -20.85
N LYS A 41 11.46 5.01 -21.79
CA LYS A 41 10.09 5.43 -22.13
C LYS A 41 9.33 6.20 -21.04
N TYR A 42 9.52 5.89 -19.76
CA TYR A 42 8.77 6.47 -18.64
C TYR A 42 9.64 6.63 -17.40
N LYS A 43 9.36 7.63 -16.56
CA LYS A 43 9.94 7.76 -15.21
C LYS A 43 9.61 6.53 -14.36
N TYR A 44 8.39 6.03 -14.50
CA TYR A 44 7.99 4.70 -14.05
C TYR A 44 6.74 4.24 -14.79
N SER A 45 6.61 2.94 -15.00
CA SER A 45 5.41 2.33 -15.58
C SER A 45 5.34 0.83 -15.32
N GLY A 46 4.27 0.16 -15.73
CA GLY A 46 4.15 -1.30 -15.66
C GLY A 46 2.79 -1.75 -15.14
N GLY A 47 2.75 -2.98 -14.62
CA GLY A 47 1.62 -3.50 -13.86
C GLY A 47 1.52 -2.81 -12.52
N MET A 48 0.44 -2.05 -12.32
CA MET A 48 0.28 -1.16 -11.18
C MET A 48 -0.97 -1.52 -10.37
N ALA A 49 -1.40 -2.78 -10.38
CA ALA A 49 -2.60 -3.20 -9.65
C ALA A 49 -2.45 -3.11 -8.12
N THR A 50 -1.23 -3.25 -7.61
CA THR A 50 -0.87 -3.16 -6.17
C THR A 50 -0.09 -1.89 -5.81
N TYR A 51 0.10 -1.00 -6.80
CA TYR A 51 0.64 0.34 -6.64
C TYR A 51 -0.34 1.24 -5.87
N PRO A 52 0.09 2.34 -5.23
CA PRO A 52 1.47 2.74 -4.92
C PRO A 52 1.97 2.19 -3.58
N GLN A 53 3.24 2.45 -3.28
CA GLN A 53 3.83 2.15 -1.97
C GLN A 53 3.14 2.88 -0.81
N GLN A 54 2.64 4.10 -1.04
CA GLN A 54 1.95 4.95 -0.04
C GLN A 54 0.48 4.58 0.19
N GLN A 55 0.11 3.32 -0.02
CA GLN A 55 -1.24 2.80 0.22
C GLN A 55 -1.12 1.44 0.90
N SER A 56 -1.67 1.32 2.11
CA SER A 56 -1.70 0.04 2.82
C SER A 56 -2.70 0.04 3.97
N PRO A 57 -3.30 -1.10 4.31
CA PRO A 57 -3.09 -2.40 3.70
C PRO A 57 -3.97 -2.59 2.46
N ILE A 58 -3.58 -3.53 1.59
CA ILE A 58 -4.40 -3.97 0.45
C ILE A 58 -4.84 -5.43 0.56
N ALA A 59 -4.26 -6.17 1.51
CA ALA A 59 -4.58 -7.56 1.79
C ALA A 59 -4.54 -7.80 3.31
N ILE A 60 -5.49 -8.57 3.83
CA ILE A 60 -5.63 -8.86 5.25
C ILE A 60 -6.10 -10.32 5.39
N TYR A 61 -5.37 -11.11 6.16
CA TYR A 61 -5.84 -12.43 6.59
C TYR A 61 -6.81 -12.30 7.78
N ASP A 62 -8.01 -12.87 7.61
CA ASP A 62 -9.04 -12.99 8.64
C ASP A 62 -9.10 -14.45 9.13
N ALA A 63 -8.54 -14.70 10.31
CA ALA A 63 -8.49 -16.02 10.90
C ALA A 63 -9.89 -16.66 11.10
N PRO A 64 -10.93 -15.94 11.54
CA PRO A 64 -12.28 -16.50 11.69
C PRO A 64 -12.88 -17.11 10.42
N SER A 65 -12.61 -16.56 9.23
CA SER A 65 -13.04 -17.14 7.95
C SER A 65 -11.99 -18.01 7.27
N ASN A 66 -10.76 -18.05 7.79
CA ASN A 66 -9.61 -18.67 7.14
C ASN A 66 -9.44 -18.18 5.68
N ARG A 67 -9.57 -16.86 5.48
CA ARG A 67 -9.46 -16.20 4.16
C ARG A 67 -8.49 -15.04 4.22
N THR A 68 -7.73 -14.86 3.15
CA THR A 68 -7.04 -13.59 2.90
C THR A 68 -7.89 -12.76 1.95
N PHE A 69 -8.52 -11.69 2.47
CA PHE A 69 -9.22 -10.70 1.65
C PHE A 69 -8.20 -9.73 1.05
N PHE A 70 -8.44 -9.29 -0.18
CA PHE A 70 -7.58 -8.33 -0.85
C PHE A 70 -8.33 -7.45 -1.84
N VAL A 71 -7.75 -6.27 -2.09
CA VAL A 71 -8.22 -5.29 -3.08
C VAL A 71 -7.09 -4.93 -4.03
N TYR A 72 -7.45 -4.54 -5.25
CA TYR A 72 -6.47 -4.14 -6.27
C TYR A 72 -7.10 -3.22 -7.32
N GLY A 73 -6.24 -2.50 -8.05
CA GLY A 73 -6.59 -1.77 -9.26
C GLY A 73 -6.75 -2.72 -10.44
N GLY A 74 -7.99 -3.01 -10.83
CA GLY A 74 -8.30 -3.80 -12.01
C GLY A 74 -8.36 -2.96 -13.28
N ALA A 75 -8.22 -3.59 -14.45
CA ALA A 75 -8.49 -2.95 -15.73
C ALA A 75 -9.93 -3.24 -16.18
N ASP A 76 -10.64 -2.22 -16.66
CA ASP A 76 -11.88 -2.45 -17.41
C ASP A 76 -11.59 -3.18 -18.74
N PRO A 77 -12.59 -3.86 -19.36
CA PRO A 77 -12.37 -4.59 -20.61
C PRO A 77 -11.77 -3.75 -21.74
N ALA A 78 -12.08 -2.45 -21.79
CA ALA A 78 -11.52 -1.52 -22.78
C ALA A 78 -10.13 -0.99 -22.40
N ARG A 79 -9.65 -1.27 -21.18
CA ARG A 79 -8.37 -0.82 -20.60
C ARG A 79 -8.21 0.70 -20.65
N LYS A 80 -9.28 1.42 -20.33
CA LYS A 80 -9.40 2.88 -20.27
C LYS A 80 -9.62 3.39 -18.85
N SER A 81 -10.09 2.56 -17.93
CA SER A 81 -10.39 2.93 -16.56
C SER A 81 -9.93 1.89 -15.55
N ILE A 82 -9.63 2.35 -14.34
CA ILE A 82 -9.31 1.52 -13.20
C ILE A 82 -10.58 1.15 -12.47
N LEU A 83 -10.73 -0.15 -12.27
CA LEU A 83 -11.78 -0.74 -11.45
C LEU A 83 -11.23 -1.02 -10.06
N HIS A 84 -12.01 -0.72 -9.03
CA HIS A 84 -11.70 -1.14 -7.66
C HIS A 84 -12.25 -2.53 -7.47
N MET A 85 -11.35 -3.49 -7.35
CA MET A 85 -11.67 -4.91 -7.27
C MET A 85 -11.56 -5.39 -5.84
N VAL A 86 -12.47 -6.27 -5.42
CA VAL A 86 -12.46 -6.92 -4.11
C VAL A 86 -12.56 -8.42 -4.28
N SER A 87 -11.71 -9.18 -3.59
CA SER A 87 -11.72 -10.64 -3.64
C SER A 87 -11.10 -11.26 -2.38
N TYR A 88 -11.02 -12.59 -2.36
CA TYR A 88 -10.33 -13.33 -1.32
C TYR A 88 -9.70 -14.62 -1.85
N TYR A 89 -8.66 -15.08 -1.16
CA TYR A 89 -8.15 -16.45 -1.25
C TYR A 89 -8.67 -17.25 -0.06
N ASP A 90 -9.38 -18.34 -0.36
CA ASP A 90 -9.88 -19.28 0.64
C ASP A 90 -8.80 -20.33 0.93
N HIS A 91 -8.24 -20.30 2.14
CA HIS A 91 -7.15 -21.20 2.52
C HIS A 91 -7.62 -22.63 2.75
N ALA A 92 -8.91 -22.85 2.99
CA ALA A 92 -9.45 -24.20 3.20
C ALA A 92 -9.56 -24.96 1.87
N SER A 93 -10.07 -24.30 0.82
CA SER A 93 -10.21 -24.91 -0.52
C SER A 93 -9.02 -24.66 -1.44
N GLY A 94 -8.18 -23.67 -1.14
CA GLY A 94 -7.09 -23.23 -2.01
C GLY A 94 -7.56 -22.53 -3.29
N THR A 95 -8.73 -21.89 -3.24
CA THR A 95 -9.38 -21.29 -4.41
C THR A 95 -9.68 -19.81 -4.21
N VAL A 96 -10.00 -19.14 -5.32
CA VAL A 96 -10.47 -17.75 -5.35
C VAL A 96 -11.82 -17.66 -6.08
N PRO A 97 -12.72 -16.73 -5.72
CA PRO A 97 -13.99 -16.52 -6.43
C PRO A 97 -13.82 -15.57 -7.63
N ARG A 98 -14.82 -15.41 -8.49
CA ARG A 98 -14.82 -14.28 -9.44
C ARG A 98 -14.71 -12.94 -8.67
N PRO A 99 -13.76 -12.05 -9.02
CA PRO A 99 -13.57 -10.82 -8.27
C PRO A 99 -14.77 -9.88 -8.44
N ALA A 100 -15.17 -9.24 -7.35
CA ALA A 100 -16.26 -8.27 -7.35
C ALA A 100 -15.74 -6.90 -7.81
N ILE A 101 -16.50 -6.24 -8.68
CA ILE A 101 -16.22 -4.88 -9.14
C ILE A 101 -16.98 -3.92 -8.22
N LEU A 102 -16.28 -3.26 -7.30
CA LEU A 102 -16.89 -2.31 -6.36
C LEU A 102 -17.23 -0.99 -7.05
N LEU A 103 -16.30 -0.47 -7.83
CA LEU A 103 -16.39 0.88 -8.39
C LEU A 103 -15.53 1.01 -9.64
N ASP A 104 -16.04 1.71 -10.65
CA ASP A 104 -15.22 2.22 -11.76
C ASP A 104 -14.82 3.67 -11.43
N LYS A 105 -13.51 3.94 -11.28
CA LYS A 105 -13.01 5.28 -10.91
C LYS A 105 -13.03 6.30 -12.04
N LYS A 106 -13.40 5.89 -13.25
CA LYS A 106 -13.44 6.75 -14.45
C LYS A 106 -12.11 7.46 -14.70
N THR A 107 -11.00 6.77 -14.44
CA THR A 107 -9.64 7.27 -14.66
C THR A 107 -8.68 6.10 -14.88
N SER A 108 -7.59 6.32 -15.60
CA SER A 108 -6.51 5.34 -15.76
C SER A 108 -5.37 5.54 -14.74
N ASP A 109 -5.52 6.42 -13.76
CA ASP A 109 -4.46 6.81 -12.83
C ASP A 109 -4.34 5.85 -11.64
N ALA A 110 -3.30 5.01 -11.62
CA ALA A 110 -3.13 3.98 -10.59
C ALA A 110 -2.91 4.50 -9.18
N HIS A 111 -2.66 5.80 -8.99
CA HIS A 111 -2.66 6.40 -7.66
C HIS A 111 -4.05 6.34 -7.00
N ASP A 112 -5.13 6.07 -7.73
CA ASP A 112 -6.48 5.93 -7.20
C ASP A 112 -6.78 4.56 -6.57
N ASN A 113 -5.85 3.60 -6.65
CA ASN A 113 -6.07 2.24 -6.18
C ASN A 113 -6.64 2.16 -4.75
N PRO A 114 -7.38 1.07 -4.44
CA PRO A 114 -8.06 0.93 -3.16
C PRO A 114 -7.14 0.45 -2.03
N CYS A 115 -7.49 0.80 -0.80
CA CYS A 115 -6.99 0.16 0.43
C CYS A 115 -8.13 -0.59 1.13
N LEU A 116 -7.78 -1.52 2.01
CA LEU A 116 -8.69 -2.39 2.74
C LEU A 116 -8.55 -2.17 4.25
N ALA A 117 -9.62 -2.35 5.01
CA ALA A 117 -9.59 -2.65 6.43
C ALA A 117 -10.67 -3.67 6.78
N ILE A 118 -10.52 -4.36 7.91
CA ILE A 118 -11.54 -5.26 8.48
C ILE A 118 -11.76 -4.83 9.92
N ASP A 119 -13.02 -4.59 10.30
CA ASP A 119 -13.39 -4.26 11.69
C ASP A 119 -13.56 -5.51 12.56
N ALA A 120 -13.87 -5.33 13.85
CA ALA A 120 -13.99 -6.44 14.80
C ALA A 120 -15.15 -7.39 14.46
N GLU A 121 -16.23 -6.88 13.86
CA GLU A 121 -17.39 -7.66 13.45
C GLU A 121 -17.11 -8.44 12.15
N GLY A 122 -16.08 -8.04 11.41
CA GLY A 122 -15.62 -8.66 10.18
C GLY A 122 -16.17 -8.01 8.92
N TYR A 123 -16.74 -6.81 9.00
CA TYR A 123 -17.09 -6.04 7.80
C TYR A 123 -15.84 -5.59 7.07
N LEU A 124 -15.90 -5.63 5.75
CA LEU A 124 -14.83 -5.18 4.87
C LEU A 124 -15.03 -3.70 4.57
N TRP A 125 -13.99 -2.91 4.77
CA TRP A 125 -13.99 -1.48 4.49
C TRP A 125 -13.03 -1.18 3.34
N VAL A 126 -13.52 -0.56 2.28
CA VAL A 126 -12.71 -0.24 1.10
C VAL A 126 -12.58 1.28 0.95
N PHE A 127 -11.34 1.75 1.06
CA PHE A 127 -10.97 3.15 0.94
C PHE A 127 -10.47 3.40 -0.48
N SER A 128 -11.32 4.02 -1.29
CA SER A 128 -11.07 4.31 -2.69
C SER A 128 -10.37 5.66 -2.82
N ASN A 129 -9.05 5.65 -3.05
CA ASN A 129 -8.23 6.86 -3.09
C ASN A 129 -8.55 7.73 -4.33
N ALA A 130 -8.12 8.99 -4.26
CA ALA A 130 -8.01 9.88 -5.42
C ALA A 130 -6.58 10.40 -5.51
N HIS A 131 -6.18 10.87 -6.69
CA HIS A 131 -4.92 11.59 -6.87
C HIS A 131 -5.16 13.08 -7.07
N GLY A 132 -4.99 13.86 -5.99
CA GLY A 132 -5.32 15.29 -6.00
C GLY A 132 -6.80 15.57 -5.76
N THR A 133 -7.26 16.72 -6.24
CA THR A 133 -8.63 17.24 -6.00
C THR A 133 -9.53 17.14 -7.22
N ALA A 134 -9.04 16.61 -8.34
CA ALA A 134 -9.78 16.56 -9.60
C ALA A 134 -10.95 15.56 -9.59
N ARG A 135 -10.98 14.65 -8.62
CA ARG A 135 -12.00 13.60 -8.47
C ARG A 135 -12.18 13.19 -7.01
N PRO A 136 -13.35 12.66 -6.64
CA PRO A 136 -13.62 12.25 -5.27
C PRO A 136 -12.92 10.94 -4.90
N SER A 137 -12.78 10.78 -3.59
CA SER A 137 -12.45 9.55 -2.90
C SER A 137 -13.71 9.00 -2.22
N PHE A 138 -13.71 7.72 -1.90
CA PHE A 138 -14.90 7.08 -1.33
C PHE A 138 -14.54 6.09 -0.22
N ILE A 139 -15.41 5.98 0.78
CA ILE A 139 -15.37 4.92 1.79
C ILE A 139 -16.59 4.03 1.56
N HIS A 140 -16.34 2.74 1.40
CA HIS A 140 -17.39 1.72 1.29
C HIS A 140 -17.26 0.70 2.41
N ARG A 141 -18.39 0.15 2.85
CA ARG A 141 -18.45 -0.96 3.80
C ARG A 141 -19.25 -2.11 3.20
N SER A 142 -18.82 -3.35 3.40
CA SER A 142 -19.63 -4.50 3.02
C SER A 142 -20.96 -4.49 3.78
N VAL A 143 -22.03 -4.98 3.16
CA VAL A 143 -23.36 -5.05 3.82
C VAL A 143 -23.47 -6.20 4.82
N ALA A 144 -22.58 -7.19 4.68
CA ALA A 144 -22.46 -8.34 5.56
C ALA A 144 -20.98 -8.57 5.94
N PRO A 145 -20.70 -9.10 7.14
CA PRO A 145 -19.34 -9.43 7.53
C PRO A 145 -18.75 -10.51 6.61
N ARG A 146 -17.47 -10.38 6.26
CA ARG A 146 -16.70 -11.36 5.46
C ARG A 146 -17.30 -11.67 4.09
N SER A 147 -18.09 -10.74 3.55
CA SER A 147 -18.70 -10.84 2.21
C SER A 147 -18.15 -9.77 1.28
N ILE A 148 -17.92 -10.17 0.03
CA ILE A 148 -17.56 -9.28 -1.07
C ILE A 148 -18.75 -8.99 -2.01
N ASP A 149 -19.96 -9.40 -1.61
CA ASP A 149 -21.09 -9.49 -2.54
C ASP A 149 -21.80 -8.16 -2.75
N ALA A 150 -21.89 -7.34 -1.71
CA ALA A 150 -22.53 -6.02 -1.77
C ALA A 150 -21.88 -5.07 -0.77
N PHE A 151 -21.84 -3.80 -1.14
CA PHE A 151 -21.26 -2.72 -0.34
C PHE A 151 -22.19 -1.51 -0.35
N GLU A 152 -22.23 -0.80 0.78
CA GLU A 152 -22.82 0.53 0.87
C GLU A 152 -21.73 1.61 0.76
N LYS A 153 -22.06 2.74 0.13
CA LYS A 153 -21.23 3.95 0.16
C LYS A 153 -21.48 4.67 1.49
N ILE A 154 -20.43 4.78 2.30
CA ILE A 154 -20.47 5.47 3.59
C ILE A 154 -20.17 6.95 3.41
N GLU A 155 -19.13 7.26 2.64
CA GLU A 155 -18.67 8.63 2.44
C GLU A 155 -18.19 8.85 1.01
N GLU A 156 -18.52 10.03 0.47
CA GLU A 156 -17.89 10.63 -0.71
C GLU A 156 -17.15 11.88 -0.26
N THR A 157 -15.84 11.90 -0.47
CA THR A 157 -14.93 12.87 0.15
C THR A 157 -13.69 13.06 -0.72
N ASN A 158 -12.56 13.47 -0.14
CA ASN A 158 -11.28 13.54 -0.85
C ASN A 158 -10.11 13.14 0.06
N PHE A 159 -9.33 12.15 -0.34
CA PHE A 159 -8.07 11.75 0.28
C PHE A 159 -7.21 11.00 -0.73
N SER A 160 -5.90 11.09 -0.55
CA SER A 160 -4.91 10.36 -1.34
C SER A 160 -4.04 9.51 -0.41
N TYR A 161 -3.43 8.44 -0.94
CA TYR A 161 -2.39 7.68 -0.23
C TYR A 161 -2.83 7.16 1.15
N GLY A 162 -4.01 6.56 1.18
CA GLY A 162 -4.70 6.13 2.39
C GLY A 162 -4.00 4.99 3.14
N HIS A 163 -4.03 5.10 4.46
CA HIS A 163 -3.56 4.09 5.40
C HIS A 163 -4.57 3.82 6.53
N PRO A 164 -5.70 3.15 6.23
CA PRO A 164 -6.72 2.88 7.24
C PRO A 164 -6.22 1.83 8.24
N ARG A 165 -6.17 2.18 9.52
CA ARG A 165 -5.80 1.28 10.61
C ARG A 165 -6.98 1.11 11.56
N TYR A 166 -7.61 -0.05 11.53
CA TYR A 166 -8.56 -0.43 12.57
C TYR A 166 -7.80 -0.82 13.84
N VAL A 167 -8.23 -0.27 14.98
CA VAL A 167 -7.71 -0.52 16.32
C VAL A 167 -8.86 -1.09 17.16
N PRO A 168 -8.79 -2.37 17.58
CA PRO A 168 -9.85 -3.02 18.33
C PRO A 168 -10.30 -2.21 19.55
N GLY A 169 -11.62 -2.04 19.68
CA GLY A 169 -12.24 -1.28 20.77
C GLY A 169 -12.08 0.24 20.70
N LYS A 170 -11.34 0.79 19.71
CA LYS A 170 -11.16 2.24 19.51
C LYS A 170 -11.69 2.76 18.18
N GLY A 171 -11.77 1.92 17.15
CA GLY A 171 -12.21 2.31 15.80
C GLY A 171 -11.04 2.51 14.84
N PHE A 172 -11.17 3.45 13.91
CA PHE A 172 -10.20 3.73 12.85
C PHE A 172 -9.30 4.91 13.20
N LEU A 173 -7.99 4.74 13.00
CA LEU A 173 -7.05 5.83 12.73
C LEU A 173 -6.69 5.76 11.25
N PHE A 174 -7.04 6.80 10.49
CA PHE A 174 -6.85 6.85 9.05
C PHE A 174 -5.85 7.93 8.65
N LEU A 175 -4.60 7.53 8.40
CA LEU A 175 -3.58 8.44 7.90
C LEU A 175 -3.67 8.53 6.37
N HIS A 176 -3.52 9.73 5.83
CA HIS A 176 -3.67 9.98 4.39
C HIS A 176 -3.05 11.33 4.02
N THR A 177 -3.10 11.66 2.73
CA THR A 177 -2.63 12.94 2.19
C THR A 177 -3.80 13.81 1.73
N LYS A 178 -3.69 15.11 1.97
CA LYS A 178 -4.52 16.15 1.37
C LYS A 178 -3.68 17.04 0.47
N TYR A 179 -4.22 17.34 -0.71
CA TYR A 179 -3.61 18.28 -1.65
C TYR A 179 -4.04 19.70 -1.31
N SER A 180 -3.11 20.53 -0.86
CA SER A 180 -3.33 21.95 -0.57
C SER A 180 -2.01 22.71 -0.65
N GLY A 181 -1.68 23.23 -1.83
CA GLY A 181 -0.37 23.86 -2.08
C GLY A 181 0.83 22.89 -2.08
N GLY A 182 0.55 21.59 -2.13
CA GLY A 182 1.52 20.51 -1.93
C GLY A 182 0.83 19.25 -1.43
N ARG A 183 1.61 18.24 -1.04
CA ARG A 183 1.12 16.99 -0.44
C ARG A 183 1.24 17.07 1.08
N GLY A 184 0.20 17.50 1.77
CA GLY A 184 0.18 17.57 3.24
C GLY A 184 -0.30 16.27 3.85
N LEU A 185 0.48 15.69 4.76
CA LEU A 185 0.08 14.52 5.55
C LEU A 185 -0.97 14.91 6.59
N ARG A 186 -1.98 14.06 6.72
CA ARG A 186 -3.13 14.23 7.60
C ARG A 186 -3.51 12.91 8.25
N PHE A 187 -4.29 13.00 9.31
CA PHE A 187 -5.02 11.86 9.84
C PHE A 187 -6.43 12.25 10.28
N THR A 188 -7.32 11.27 10.26
CA THR A 188 -8.66 11.34 10.83
C THR A 188 -8.91 10.12 11.72
N THR A 189 -9.84 10.24 12.65
CA THR A 189 -10.31 9.12 13.47
C THR A 189 -11.79 8.90 13.25
N SER A 190 -12.24 7.66 13.46
CA SER A 190 -13.66 7.34 13.51
C SER A 190 -13.91 6.19 14.47
N PRO A 191 -14.80 6.31 15.45
CA PRO A 191 -15.09 5.21 16.38
C PRO A 191 -15.79 4.02 15.70
N ASP A 192 -16.53 4.27 14.60
CA ASP A 192 -17.43 3.30 13.97
C ASP A 192 -17.28 3.19 12.43
N GLY A 193 -16.35 3.96 11.85
CA GLY A 193 -16.13 4.07 10.41
C GLY A 193 -17.16 4.91 9.67
N ARG A 194 -18.13 5.52 10.35
CA ARG A 194 -19.18 6.38 9.78
C ARG A 194 -19.01 7.84 10.19
N ASP A 195 -18.82 8.07 11.48
CA ASP A 195 -18.58 9.41 12.03
C ASP A 195 -17.08 9.71 12.02
N TRP A 196 -16.63 10.46 11.02
CA TRP A 196 -15.22 10.81 10.85
C TRP A 196 -14.90 12.19 11.43
N SER A 197 -13.79 12.28 12.16
CA SER A 197 -13.27 13.54 12.67
C SER A 197 -12.83 14.48 11.52
N PRO A 198 -12.72 15.80 11.75
CA PRO A 198 -12.04 16.69 10.83
C PRO A 198 -10.58 16.26 10.56
N PHE A 199 -10.05 16.69 9.41
CA PHE A 199 -8.67 16.39 8.99
C PHE A 199 -7.62 17.06 9.87
N THR A 200 -6.88 16.27 10.65
CA THR A 200 -5.82 16.78 11.52
C THR A 200 -4.50 16.89 10.77
N PRO A 201 -3.83 18.07 10.72
CA PRO A 201 -2.47 18.23 10.21
C PRO A 201 -1.45 17.31 10.88
N LEU A 202 -0.64 16.58 10.09
CA LEU A 202 0.55 15.87 10.59
C LEU A 202 1.84 16.58 10.15
N ALA A 203 2.08 16.64 8.83
CA ALA A 203 3.24 17.30 8.25
C ALA A 203 2.88 17.95 6.92
N HIS A 204 3.53 19.05 6.61
CA HIS A 204 3.53 19.67 5.28
C HIS A 204 4.84 20.46 5.14
N ILE A 205 5.91 19.78 4.74
CA ILE A 205 7.25 20.39 4.64
C ILE A 205 7.52 20.78 3.18
N ASP A 206 7.85 22.05 2.94
CA ASP A 206 8.09 22.61 1.60
C ASP A 206 6.94 22.35 0.59
N GLN A 207 7.12 21.44 -0.39
CA GLN A 207 6.08 21.09 -1.38
C GLN A 207 5.28 19.84 -0.97
N GLY A 208 5.52 19.31 0.23
CA GLY A 208 4.81 18.17 0.80
C GLY A 208 5.70 16.98 1.06
N ASP A 209 5.04 15.85 1.30
CA ASP A 209 5.67 14.67 1.89
C ASP A 209 4.98 13.41 1.32
N TYR A 210 5.70 12.28 1.27
CA TYR A 210 5.12 10.95 1.15
C TYR A 210 5.32 10.15 2.43
N GLN A 211 4.37 9.28 2.75
CA GLN A 211 4.45 8.41 3.92
C GLN A 211 4.18 6.94 3.61
N VAL A 212 4.74 6.08 4.44
CA VAL A 212 4.26 4.71 4.67
C VAL A 212 4.05 4.50 6.16
N THR A 213 3.11 3.64 6.53
CA THR A 213 2.77 3.43 7.95
C THR A 213 2.92 1.97 8.36
N GLY A 214 3.17 1.74 9.64
CA GLY A 214 3.22 0.43 10.26
C GLY A 214 2.37 0.43 11.53
N ARG A 215 1.99 -0.77 12.00
CA ARG A 215 1.33 -0.93 13.30
C ARG A 215 1.88 -2.13 14.07
N ARG A 216 1.80 -2.05 15.39
CA ARG A 216 2.06 -3.14 16.32
C ARG A 216 1.30 -2.90 17.62
N ASP A 217 0.56 -3.88 18.12
CA ASP A 217 -0.03 -3.86 19.47
C ASP A 217 -0.75 -2.54 19.85
N GLY A 218 -1.46 -1.93 18.89
CA GLY A 218 -2.16 -0.65 19.08
C GLY A 218 -1.31 0.61 18.87
N LEU A 219 0.02 0.48 18.79
CA LEU A 219 0.93 1.52 18.28
C LEU A 219 0.78 1.62 16.76
N ILE A 220 0.65 2.86 16.27
CA ILE A 220 0.67 3.17 14.84
C ILE A 220 1.78 4.16 14.60
N ALA A 221 2.61 3.88 13.61
CA ALA A 221 3.75 4.70 13.25
C ALA A 221 3.70 5.10 11.78
N THR A 222 4.30 6.24 11.50
CA THR A 222 4.47 6.78 10.16
C THR A 222 5.93 7.13 9.96
N VAL A 223 6.45 6.75 8.79
CA VAL A 223 7.73 7.21 8.29
C VAL A 223 7.46 8.00 7.01
N PHE A 224 8.11 9.14 6.87
CA PHE A 224 7.90 10.03 5.74
C PHE A 224 9.21 10.64 5.23
N ASP A 225 9.18 11.07 3.97
CA ASP A 225 10.17 11.94 3.33
C ASP A 225 9.60 13.36 3.22
N PHE A 226 10.36 14.30 2.67
CA PHE A 226 9.80 15.60 2.27
C PHE A 226 10.24 15.99 0.86
N HIS A 227 9.52 16.95 0.26
CA HIS A 227 9.66 17.41 -1.12
C HIS A 227 10.28 18.81 -1.18
N PRO A 228 11.62 18.93 -1.26
CA PRO A 228 12.30 20.23 -1.26
C PRO A 228 12.00 21.05 -2.51
N LYS A 229 11.94 22.37 -2.35
CA LYS A 229 11.95 23.30 -3.50
C LYS A 229 13.32 23.29 -4.21
N PRO A 230 13.38 23.52 -5.54
CA PRO A 230 12.24 23.74 -6.45
C PRO A 230 11.67 22.46 -7.07
N LEU A 231 12.40 21.34 -7.03
CA LEU A 231 12.07 20.11 -7.76
C LEU A 231 10.92 19.28 -7.14
N GLY A 232 10.55 19.56 -5.89
CA GLY A 232 9.43 18.92 -5.22
C GLY A 232 9.63 17.42 -5.06
N LEU A 233 8.62 16.63 -5.44
CA LEU A 233 8.61 15.17 -5.25
C LEU A 233 9.73 14.44 -6.01
N ASP A 234 10.27 15.03 -7.07
CA ASP A 234 11.38 14.47 -7.83
C ASP A 234 12.75 14.77 -7.19
N ALA A 235 12.77 15.53 -6.10
CA ALA A 235 13.92 15.68 -5.21
C ALA A 235 13.61 15.21 -3.77
N ARG A 236 12.59 14.36 -3.59
CA ARG A 236 12.19 13.85 -2.28
C ARG A 236 13.38 13.25 -1.51
N THR A 237 13.52 13.63 -0.25
CA THR A 237 14.71 13.30 0.54
C THR A 237 14.38 13.31 2.05
N ASN A 238 15.41 13.08 2.85
CA ASN A 238 15.37 12.84 4.29
C ASN A 238 14.47 11.67 4.70
N LEU A 239 14.63 11.27 5.96
CA LEU A 239 13.82 10.26 6.59
C LEU A 239 13.34 10.80 7.93
N TYR A 240 12.03 10.76 8.17
CA TYR A 240 11.40 11.20 9.41
C TYR A 240 10.54 10.08 10.00
N TYR A 241 10.39 10.05 11.33
CA TYR A 241 9.60 9.04 12.03
C TYR A 241 8.75 9.65 13.14
N LEU A 242 7.49 9.25 13.21
CA LEU A 242 6.57 9.56 14.31
C LEU A 242 5.70 8.33 14.65
N GLN A 243 5.25 8.25 15.90
CA GLN A 243 4.34 7.20 16.38
C GLN A 243 3.29 7.72 17.37
N THR A 244 2.16 7.03 17.44
CA THR A 244 1.05 7.29 18.37
C THR A 244 0.50 5.97 18.92
N ALA A 245 0.12 5.97 20.20
CA ALA A 245 -0.54 4.85 20.88
C ALA A 245 -1.98 5.18 21.33
N ASP A 246 -2.42 6.42 21.06
CA ASP A 246 -3.65 7.02 21.60
C ASP A 246 -4.53 7.61 20.48
N MET A 247 -4.57 6.91 19.34
CA MET A 247 -5.39 7.29 18.17
C MET A 247 -5.05 8.68 17.61
N GLY A 248 -3.78 9.08 17.70
CA GLY A 248 -3.29 10.35 17.16
C GLY A 248 -3.50 11.56 18.07
N ALA A 249 -3.95 11.38 19.32
CA ALA A 249 -4.04 12.47 20.28
C ALA A 249 -2.66 13.00 20.67
N THR A 250 -1.67 12.11 20.81
CA THR A 250 -0.27 12.44 21.06
C THR A 250 0.61 11.75 20.03
N TRP A 251 1.58 12.49 19.51
CA TRP A 251 2.62 11.98 18.62
C TRP A 251 3.98 12.08 19.29
N THR A 252 4.77 11.02 19.14
CA THR A 252 6.09 10.90 19.76
C THR A 252 7.12 10.43 18.74
N ARG A 253 8.39 10.62 19.07
CA ARG A 253 9.50 9.95 18.37
C ARG A 253 9.65 8.52 18.88
N ALA A 254 10.61 7.78 18.32
CA ALA A 254 10.94 6.42 18.76
C ALA A 254 11.44 6.34 20.23
N ASP A 255 12.01 7.44 20.77
CA ASP A 255 12.43 7.55 22.17
C ASP A 255 11.28 7.98 23.13
N GLY A 256 10.06 8.12 22.62
CA GLY A 256 8.88 8.50 23.39
C GLY A 256 8.73 9.99 23.67
N GLN A 257 9.67 10.84 23.24
CA GLN A 257 9.50 12.29 23.42
C GLN A 257 8.40 12.83 22.52
N VAL A 258 7.53 13.67 23.09
CA VAL A 258 6.39 14.28 22.40
C VAL A 258 6.85 15.25 21.32
N VAL A 259 6.18 15.20 20.17
CA VAL A 259 6.41 16.08 19.03
C VAL A 259 5.14 16.90 18.76
N PRO A 260 5.20 18.25 18.88
CA PRO A 260 4.08 19.11 18.50
C PRO A 260 3.81 19.05 16.99
N LEU A 261 2.53 19.02 16.62
CA LEU A 261 2.07 19.03 15.23
C LEU A 261 1.40 20.36 14.87
N PRO A 262 1.36 20.75 13.58
CA PRO A 262 2.01 20.10 12.44
C PRO A 262 3.52 20.38 12.34
N LEU A 263 4.22 19.49 11.62
CA LEU A 263 5.59 19.73 11.17
C LEU A 263 5.60 20.48 9.83
N SER A 264 6.34 21.59 9.75
CA SER A 264 6.44 22.44 8.54
C SER A 264 7.87 22.70 8.05
N GLU A 265 8.87 22.47 8.90
CA GLU A 265 10.28 22.74 8.58
C GLU A 265 11.07 21.44 8.40
N PRO A 266 12.07 21.38 7.49
CA PRO A 266 12.89 20.19 7.29
C PRO A 266 13.71 19.80 8.53
N ASP A 267 14.25 20.79 9.26
CA ASP A 267 14.90 20.55 10.54
C ASP A 267 13.82 20.52 11.64
N ASN A 268 13.48 19.32 12.08
CA ASN A 268 12.45 19.11 13.09
C ASN A 268 12.74 17.85 13.92
N PRO A 269 12.08 17.70 15.09
CA PRO A 269 12.37 16.59 16.00
C PRO A 269 12.13 15.20 15.41
N ALA A 270 11.33 15.03 14.35
CA ALA A 270 11.07 13.72 13.75
C ALA A 270 12.22 13.22 12.85
N LEU A 271 13.24 14.05 12.56
CA LEU A 271 14.32 13.71 11.64
C LEU A 271 15.13 12.50 12.13
N VAL A 272 15.14 11.45 11.31
CA VAL A 272 15.95 10.25 11.48
C VAL A 272 17.30 10.42 10.79
N ARG A 273 17.29 10.95 9.56
CA ARG A 273 18.51 11.15 8.76
C ARG A 273 18.36 12.22 7.70
N ASP A 274 19.34 13.12 7.64
CA ASP A 274 19.44 14.18 6.63
C ASP A 274 20.13 13.67 5.36
N TYR A 275 19.35 13.06 4.47
CA TYR A 275 19.83 12.63 3.16
C TYR A 275 20.01 13.77 2.17
N ARG A 276 19.43 14.95 2.44
CA ARG A 276 19.64 16.14 1.62
C ARG A 276 21.09 16.60 1.71
N ALA A 277 21.66 16.63 2.92
CA ALA A 277 23.07 16.94 3.12
C ALA A 277 24.00 15.92 2.44
N GLU A 278 23.55 14.68 2.27
CA GLU A 278 24.26 13.62 1.54
C GLU A 278 24.05 13.67 0.01
N GLY A 279 23.22 14.59 -0.49
CA GLY A 279 22.87 14.68 -1.91
C GLY A 279 22.10 13.47 -2.44
N LYS A 280 21.33 12.79 -1.58
CA LYS A 280 20.58 11.57 -1.91
C LYS A 280 19.08 11.82 -1.89
N LEU A 281 18.37 11.20 -2.83
CA LEU A 281 16.92 11.07 -2.80
C LEU A 281 16.51 9.87 -1.94
N VAL A 282 15.29 9.90 -1.39
CA VAL A 282 14.76 8.84 -0.52
C VAL A 282 13.45 8.30 -1.09
N TYR A 283 13.35 6.98 -1.20
CA TYR A 283 12.18 6.26 -1.69
C TYR A 283 11.76 5.24 -0.65
N LEU A 284 10.71 5.57 0.12
CA LEU A 284 10.18 4.72 1.17
C LEU A 284 9.66 3.38 0.61
N LYS A 285 9.79 2.28 1.36
CA LYS A 285 9.28 0.97 0.92
C LYS A 285 8.30 0.38 1.92
N ASP A 286 8.70 0.19 3.18
CA ASP A 286 7.83 -0.39 4.21
C ASP A 286 8.30 -0.01 5.63
N LEU A 287 7.42 -0.21 6.61
CA LEU A 287 7.66 -0.02 8.03
C LEU A 287 7.12 -1.21 8.82
N ASN A 288 7.97 -1.81 9.64
CA ASN A 288 7.62 -2.90 10.55
C ASN A 288 8.33 -2.72 11.91
N PHE A 289 8.17 -3.66 12.82
CA PHE A 289 8.74 -3.57 14.18
C PHE A 289 9.51 -4.85 14.55
N ASP A 290 10.70 -4.70 15.12
CA ASP A 290 11.51 -5.83 15.59
C ASP A 290 10.88 -6.54 16.82
N ALA A 291 11.43 -7.65 17.27
CA ALA A 291 10.86 -8.42 18.39
C ALA A 291 10.64 -7.58 19.67
N ASP A 292 11.47 -6.56 19.90
CA ASP A 292 11.40 -5.65 21.05
C ASP A 292 10.41 -4.50 20.85
N GLY A 293 9.77 -4.43 19.67
CA GLY A 293 8.81 -3.38 19.33
C GLY A 293 9.46 -2.11 18.79
N ASN A 294 10.75 -2.14 18.43
CA ASN A 294 11.39 -0.98 17.83
C ASN A 294 11.08 -0.89 16.33
N PRO A 295 10.87 0.32 15.79
CA PRO A 295 10.61 0.50 14.37
C PRO A 295 11.81 0.11 13.50
N VAL A 296 11.52 -0.57 12.39
CA VAL A 296 12.44 -0.89 11.30
C VAL A 296 11.84 -0.40 9.99
N VAL A 297 12.53 0.53 9.34
CA VAL A 297 12.16 1.13 8.05
C VAL A 297 12.96 0.46 6.94
N LEU A 298 12.30 0.06 5.86
CA LEU A 298 12.93 -0.30 4.59
C LEU A 298 12.75 0.86 3.60
N TYR A 299 13.85 1.30 2.99
CA TYR A 299 13.85 2.40 2.03
C TYR A 299 15.00 2.26 1.03
N LEU A 300 14.93 3.03 -0.05
CA LEU A 300 15.96 3.11 -1.09
C LEU A 300 16.48 4.54 -1.19
N THR A 301 17.76 4.69 -1.51
CA THR A 301 18.38 5.97 -1.86
C THR A 301 18.98 5.97 -3.26
N SER A 302 18.96 7.10 -3.94
CA SER A 302 19.56 7.30 -5.27
C SER A 302 20.06 8.74 -5.46
N LYS A 303 20.69 9.04 -6.59
CA LYS A 303 21.26 10.37 -6.89
C LYS A 303 20.36 11.26 -7.76
N GLY A 304 19.23 10.72 -8.22
CA GLY A 304 18.32 11.42 -9.13
C GLY A 304 17.06 10.60 -9.40
N HIS A 305 16.05 11.21 -10.00
CA HIS A 305 14.72 10.62 -10.15
C HIS A 305 14.50 9.96 -11.50
N GLU A 306 15.28 10.34 -12.52
CA GLU A 306 15.20 9.79 -13.87
C GLU A 306 15.64 8.31 -13.89
N PRO A 307 15.03 7.49 -14.76
CA PRO A 307 15.42 6.10 -14.94
C PRO A 307 16.80 5.97 -15.60
N GLY A 308 17.35 4.77 -15.58
CA GLY A 308 18.66 4.46 -16.17
C GLY A 308 19.81 4.46 -15.16
N PRO A 309 21.01 4.08 -15.60
CA PRO A 309 22.16 3.84 -14.72
C PRO A 309 22.74 5.11 -14.10
N ARG A 310 22.48 6.28 -14.68
CA ARG A 310 23.14 7.56 -14.32
C ARG A 310 22.92 7.95 -12.85
N ASN A 311 21.72 7.67 -12.34
CA ASN A 311 21.30 8.05 -10.99
C ASN A 311 21.60 6.99 -9.93
N GLY A 312 22.30 5.92 -10.33
CA GLY A 312 22.70 4.84 -9.44
C GLY A 312 23.89 5.17 -8.51
N PRO A 313 24.21 4.24 -7.60
CA PRO A 313 23.45 3.02 -7.31
C PRO A 313 22.08 3.32 -6.67
N HIS A 314 21.09 2.46 -6.92
CA HIS A 314 19.82 2.48 -6.20
C HIS A 314 19.95 1.58 -4.97
N GLU A 315 20.44 2.17 -3.88
CA GLU A 315 20.86 1.45 -2.66
C GLU A 315 19.68 1.27 -1.72
N TRP A 316 19.38 0.04 -1.34
CA TRP A 316 18.39 -0.28 -0.32
C TRP A 316 19.04 -0.32 1.06
N HIS A 317 18.32 0.22 2.04
CA HIS A 317 18.76 0.32 3.43
C HIS A 317 17.66 -0.13 4.39
N THR A 318 18.09 -0.56 5.57
CA THR A 318 17.23 -0.58 6.74
C THR A 318 17.67 0.50 7.72
N ALA A 319 16.70 1.20 8.32
CA ALA A 319 16.93 2.06 9.49
C ALA A 319 16.14 1.48 10.66
N ARG A 320 16.82 1.04 11.71
CA ARG A 320 16.21 0.46 12.91
C ARG A 320 16.52 1.32 14.12
N TRP A 321 15.52 1.59 14.95
CA TRP A 321 15.76 2.11 16.29
C TRP A 321 16.24 0.99 17.21
N ASP A 322 17.32 1.17 17.96
CA ASP A 322 17.85 0.14 18.86
C ASP A 322 17.48 0.34 20.34
N GLY A 323 16.57 1.28 20.62
CA GLY A 323 16.26 1.75 21.97
C GLY A 323 17.02 3.00 22.38
N ARG A 324 18.06 3.41 21.63
CA ARG A 324 18.91 4.58 21.93
C ARG A 324 19.21 5.45 20.72
N ALA A 325 19.43 4.84 19.56
CA ALA A 325 19.79 5.52 18.33
C ALA A 325 19.22 4.79 17.10
N TRP A 326 19.15 5.51 15.99
CA TRP A 326 18.85 4.93 14.69
C TRP A 326 20.11 4.30 14.09
N ILE A 327 20.03 3.01 13.80
CA ILE A 327 21.08 2.22 13.15
C ILE A 327 20.68 2.03 11.68
N VAL A 328 21.44 2.65 10.78
CA VAL A 328 21.25 2.52 9.33
C VAL A 328 22.22 1.50 8.77
N ARG A 329 21.72 0.50 8.05
CA ARG A 329 22.51 -0.58 7.43
C ARG A 329 22.15 -0.76 5.95
N PRO A 330 23.14 -0.99 5.08
CA PRO A 330 22.87 -1.37 3.70
C PRO A 330 22.21 -2.75 3.67
N PHE A 331 21.32 -2.96 2.71
CA PHE A 331 20.71 -4.26 2.43
C PHE A 331 21.22 -4.81 1.09
N THR A 332 20.87 -4.17 -0.02
CA THR A 332 21.22 -4.59 -1.38
C THR A 332 21.08 -3.41 -2.34
N THR A 333 21.21 -3.65 -3.65
CA THR A 333 20.89 -2.68 -4.70
C THR A 333 19.82 -3.23 -5.64
N SER A 334 19.06 -2.34 -6.28
CA SER A 334 18.29 -2.66 -7.49
C SER A 334 18.68 -1.68 -8.61
N ASP A 335 17.95 -1.68 -9.72
CA ASP A 335 18.26 -0.83 -10.87
C ASP A 335 17.23 0.29 -11.08
N HIS A 336 16.17 0.37 -10.27
CA HIS A 336 15.18 1.43 -10.38
C HIS A 336 14.63 1.95 -9.04
N ASN A 337 14.48 3.26 -8.98
CA ASN A 337 13.90 4.03 -7.87
C ASN A 337 12.55 3.51 -7.34
N TYR A 338 11.70 3.04 -8.26
CA TYR A 338 10.32 2.60 -7.99
C TYR A 338 10.19 1.08 -7.80
N ASP A 339 11.32 0.36 -7.69
CA ASP A 339 11.31 -1.03 -7.26
C ASP A 339 10.76 -1.11 -5.85
N HIS A 340 9.76 -1.97 -5.62
CA HIS A 340 9.05 -1.99 -4.36
C HIS A 340 8.77 -3.42 -3.88
N GLY A 341 9.05 -3.63 -2.60
CA GLY A 341 8.64 -4.80 -1.85
C GLY A 341 8.62 -4.55 -0.34
N PRO A 342 7.99 -5.43 0.45
CA PRO A 342 7.74 -5.21 1.86
C PRO A 342 8.84 -5.82 2.75
N LEU A 343 8.90 -5.36 3.99
CA LEU A 343 9.73 -5.90 5.06
C LEU A 343 8.88 -6.73 6.01
N TYR A 344 9.21 -8.01 6.14
CA TYR A 344 8.67 -8.89 7.17
C TYR A 344 9.67 -8.97 8.32
N ILE A 345 9.12 -8.99 9.53
CA ILE A 345 9.85 -9.38 10.74
C ILE A 345 9.03 -10.53 11.33
N GLU A 346 9.62 -11.72 11.29
CA GLU A 346 8.97 -12.96 11.68
C GLU A 346 9.09 -13.18 13.20
N PRO A 347 8.19 -13.99 13.82
CA PRO A 347 8.21 -14.22 15.27
C PRO A 347 9.50 -14.83 15.81
N ASP A 348 10.26 -15.56 14.98
CA ASP A 348 11.56 -16.13 15.32
C ASP A 348 12.73 -15.13 15.19
N GLY A 349 12.43 -13.88 14.81
CA GLY A 349 13.41 -12.83 14.61
C GLY A 349 13.97 -12.74 13.20
N THR A 350 13.59 -13.65 12.28
CA THR A 350 14.02 -13.56 10.88
C THR A 350 13.42 -12.34 10.21
N TRP A 351 14.27 -11.52 9.61
CA TRP A 351 13.83 -10.46 8.71
C TRP A 351 13.77 -11.02 7.31
N ARG A 352 12.71 -10.69 6.55
CA ARG A 352 12.56 -11.10 5.16
C ARG A 352 12.20 -9.91 4.29
N VAL A 353 12.73 -9.88 3.07
CA VAL A 353 12.31 -8.95 2.02
C VAL A 353 11.99 -9.75 0.76
N ILE A 354 10.88 -9.41 0.11
CA ILE A 354 10.50 -9.94 -1.21
C ILE A 354 10.33 -8.75 -2.14
N ALA A 355 11.29 -8.51 -3.02
CA ALA A 355 11.32 -7.30 -3.85
C ALA A 355 12.01 -7.56 -5.20
N PRO A 356 11.77 -6.73 -6.23
CA PRO A 356 12.48 -6.80 -7.49
C PRO A 356 13.90 -6.25 -7.34
N THR A 357 14.80 -7.06 -6.79
CA THR A 357 16.21 -6.67 -6.59
C THR A 357 17.13 -7.23 -7.67
N GLU A 358 16.59 -7.92 -8.66
CA GLU A 358 17.31 -8.35 -9.87
C GLU A 358 16.66 -7.70 -11.09
N PRO A 359 17.45 -7.23 -12.06
CA PRO A 359 16.89 -6.74 -13.31
C PRO A 359 16.04 -7.81 -13.98
N GLY A 360 14.83 -7.42 -14.41
CA GLY A 360 13.99 -8.25 -15.25
C GLY A 360 14.28 -8.06 -16.75
N PRO A 361 13.34 -8.43 -17.63
CA PRO A 361 13.49 -8.27 -19.08
C PRO A 361 13.54 -6.81 -19.55
N GLN A 362 13.19 -5.83 -18.70
CA GLN A 362 13.41 -4.42 -18.95
C GLN A 362 14.34 -3.80 -17.89
N PRO A 363 15.67 -3.96 -18.00
CA PRO A 363 16.62 -3.33 -17.10
C PRO A 363 16.45 -1.81 -17.04
N PHE A 364 16.59 -1.26 -15.84
CA PHE A 364 16.32 0.14 -15.47
C PHE A 364 14.89 0.61 -15.78
N GLY A 365 13.98 -0.30 -16.13
CA GLY A 365 12.55 -0.09 -16.06
C GLY A 365 12.06 -0.32 -14.63
N THR A 366 10.83 0.09 -14.32
CA THR A 366 10.27 -0.20 -12.99
C THR A 366 10.07 -1.69 -12.78
N GLY A 367 10.50 -2.20 -11.63
CA GLY A 367 10.42 -3.60 -11.29
C GLY A 367 11.51 -4.44 -11.92
N GLY A 368 11.37 -5.75 -11.79
CA GLY A 368 12.33 -6.71 -12.29
C GLY A 368 11.94 -8.10 -11.86
N ASP A 369 12.93 -8.95 -11.64
CA ASP A 369 12.70 -10.27 -11.07
C ASP A 369 12.66 -10.22 -9.54
N LEU A 370 11.61 -10.81 -8.96
CA LEU A 370 11.44 -10.84 -7.52
C LEU A 370 12.43 -11.80 -6.88
N VAL A 371 13.09 -11.32 -5.83
CA VAL A 371 14.00 -12.12 -5.01
C VAL A 371 13.58 -12.04 -3.56
N MET A 372 13.68 -13.20 -2.91
CA MET A 372 13.51 -13.38 -1.49
C MET A 372 14.86 -13.34 -0.79
N TRP A 373 14.97 -12.44 0.18
CA TRP A 373 16.13 -12.28 1.04
C TRP A 373 15.76 -12.49 2.50
N THR A 374 16.69 -13.02 3.29
CA THR A 374 16.52 -13.14 4.74
C THR A 374 17.74 -12.63 5.50
N SER A 375 17.50 -12.11 6.70
CA SER A 375 18.54 -11.79 7.68
C SER A 375 18.15 -12.37 9.04
N ASN A 376 19.12 -12.94 9.75
CA ASN A 376 18.96 -13.48 11.10
C ASN A 376 19.77 -12.69 12.14
N ASP A 377 20.27 -11.52 11.77
CA ASP A 377 21.14 -10.66 12.58
C ASP A 377 20.72 -9.18 12.52
N GLN A 378 19.41 -8.97 12.42
CA GLN A 378 18.78 -7.65 12.38
C GLN A 378 19.32 -6.77 11.25
N GLY A 379 19.47 -7.36 10.07
CA GLY A 379 19.93 -6.68 8.86
C GLY A 379 21.42 -6.34 8.83
N ALA A 380 22.27 -6.96 9.68
CA ALA A 380 23.72 -6.80 9.57
C ALA A 380 24.26 -7.54 8.34
N SER A 381 23.68 -8.70 8.03
CA SER A 381 23.95 -9.46 6.82
C SER A 381 22.64 -10.01 6.24
N TRP A 382 22.65 -10.19 4.91
CA TRP A 382 21.49 -10.70 4.16
C TRP A 382 21.91 -11.88 3.30
N THR A 383 21.04 -12.89 3.27
CA THR A 383 21.18 -14.06 2.41
C THR A 383 20.14 -14.00 1.30
N ARG A 384 20.60 -14.09 0.05
CA ARG A 384 19.72 -14.33 -1.10
C ARG A 384 19.20 -15.75 -1.01
N VAL A 385 17.93 -15.93 -0.66
CA VAL A 385 17.34 -17.25 -0.45
C VAL A 385 16.88 -17.85 -1.77
N LYS A 386 16.15 -17.07 -2.57
CA LYS A 386 15.52 -17.57 -3.78
C LYS A 386 15.15 -16.44 -4.74
N GLN A 387 15.33 -16.66 -6.03
CA GLN A 387 14.68 -15.87 -7.06
C GLN A 387 13.31 -16.48 -7.37
N LEU A 388 12.25 -15.71 -7.20
CA LEU A 388 10.86 -16.15 -7.30
C LEU A 388 10.32 -16.05 -8.73
N THR A 389 10.83 -15.11 -9.53
CA THR A 389 10.42 -14.93 -10.93
C THR A 389 11.62 -14.91 -11.85
N ALA A 390 11.43 -15.32 -13.10
CA ALA A 390 12.41 -15.25 -14.17
C ALA A 390 11.72 -14.92 -15.50
N ASP A 391 10.80 -13.94 -15.46
CA ASP A 391 9.90 -13.63 -16.56
C ASP A 391 10.70 -13.09 -17.76
N LYS A 392 10.29 -13.46 -18.98
CA LYS A 392 11.00 -13.11 -20.21
C LYS A 392 10.45 -11.86 -20.90
N ALA A 393 9.29 -11.39 -20.48
CA ALA A 393 8.57 -10.32 -21.14
C ALA A 393 8.17 -9.17 -20.19
N ARG A 394 7.98 -9.42 -18.89
CA ARG A 394 7.43 -8.42 -17.96
C ARG A 394 8.28 -8.28 -16.70
N ASN A 395 8.31 -7.07 -16.17
CA ASN A 395 8.85 -6.81 -14.84
C ASN A 395 7.75 -7.03 -13.78
N HIS A 396 8.14 -7.52 -12.60
CA HIS A 396 7.28 -7.64 -11.43
C HIS A 396 7.63 -6.57 -10.41
N THR A 397 6.63 -5.96 -9.76
CA THR A 397 6.87 -4.89 -8.77
C THR A 397 5.68 -4.64 -7.84
N TYR A 398 5.83 -3.70 -6.91
CA TYR A 398 4.86 -3.33 -5.88
C TYR A 398 4.36 -4.53 -5.11
N VAL A 399 5.30 -5.34 -4.63
CA VAL A 399 4.98 -6.46 -3.77
C VAL A 399 4.42 -5.94 -2.44
N LYS A 400 3.27 -6.45 -2.04
CA LYS A 400 2.58 -6.08 -0.80
C LYS A 400 2.47 -7.30 0.11
N ARG A 401 2.76 -7.10 1.39
CA ARG A 401 2.49 -8.10 2.42
C ARG A 401 1.04 -7.97 2.91
N PRO A 402 0.30 -9.08 3.06
CA PRO A 402 -0.93 -9.06 3.81
C PRO A 402 -0.68 -8.71 5.28
N GLU A 403 -1.63 -8.03 5.91
CA GLU A 403 -1.66 -7.99 7.37
C GLU A 403 -2.02 -9.37 7.92
N ASN A 404 -1.36 -9.76 9.00
CA ASN A 404 -1.54 -11.05 9.66
C ASN A 404 -1.34 -12.25 8.72
N ALA A 405 -0.43 -12.12 7.73
CA ALA A 405 -0.31 -13.05 6.61
C ALA A 405 -0.31 -14.54 7.02
N HIS A 406 -1.19 -15.32 6.37
CA HIS A 406 -1.17 -16.77 6.45
C HIS A 406 0.03 -17.32 5.65
N PRO A 407 0.70 -18.40 6.08
CA PRO A 407 1.87 -18.93 5.38
C PRO A 407 1.66 -19.27 3.90
N ASP A 408 0.44 -19.60 3.48
CA ASP A 408 0.13 -19.95 2.08
C ASP A 408 -0.15 -18.75 1.17
N PHE A 409 -0.33 -17.55 1.74
CA PHE A 409 -0.55 -16.30 1.01
C PHE A 409 0.21 -15.19 1.75
N TYR A 410 1.47 -15.01 1.36
CA TYR A 410 2.43 -14.22 2.11
C TYR A 410 2.82 -12.92 1.40
N ALA A 411 2.72 -12.88 0.07
CA ALA A 411 2.97 -11.68 -0.73
C ALA A 411 2.01 -11.66 -1.93
N ILE A 412 1.55 -10.47 -2.35
CA ILE A 412 0.76 -10.25 -3.58
C ILE A 412 1.37 -9.12 -4.41
N TRP A 413 1.40 -9.25 -5.73
CA TRP A 413 1.95 -8.25 -6.64
C TRP A 413 1.35 -8.34 -8.06
N ALA A 414 1.80 -7.47 -8.96
CA ALA A 414 1.43 -7.48 -10.36
C ALA A 414 2.66 -7.44 -11.30
N ASP A 415 2.46 -7.87 -12.55
CA ASP A 415 3.46 -7.78 -13.62
C ASP A 415 3.08 -6.75 -14.69
N GLY A 416 4.04 -6.29 -15.46
CA GLY A 416 3.78 -5.58 -16.71
C GLY A 416 5.06 -5.17 -17.43
N ASP A 417 4.91 -4.83 -18.71
CA ASP A 417 5.99 -4.25 -19.51
C ASP A 417 6.26 -2.81 -19.03
N ALA A 418 7.50 -2.52 -18.62
CA ALA A 418 7.90 -1.21 -18.11
C ALA A 418 8.16 -0.16 -19.21
N ARG A 419 8.05 -0.52 -20.49
CA ARG A 419 8.34 0.33 -21.66
C ARG A 419 7.14 0.51 -22.57
N ALA A 420 6.11 -0.33 -22.47
CA ALA A 420 4.90 -0.21 -23.28
C ALA A 420 3.65 -0.70 -22.55
N LYS A 421 2.49 -0.19 -22.97
CA LYS A 421 1.20 -0.65 -22.47
C LYS A 421 1.05 -2.15 -22.73
N SER A 422 0.74 -2.90 -21.68
CA SER A 422 0.64 -4.36 -21.72
C SER A 422 -0.53 -4.85 -20.87
N GLU A 423 -0.80 -6.16 -20.95
CA GLU A 423 -1.63 -6.83 -19.97
C GLU A 423 -0.87 -6.97 -18.65
N SER A 424 -1.62 -6.96 -17.54
CA SER A 424 -1.08 -7.14 -16.20
C SER A 424 -1.83 -8.24 -15.48
N SER A 425 -1.08 -9.21 -14.98
CA SER A 425 -1.55 -10.34 -14.17
C SER A 425 -1.20 -10.09 -12.71
N LEU A 426 -1.99 -10.67 -11.81
CA LEU A 426 -1.72 -10.64 -10.38
C LEU A 426 -1.15 -11.98 -9.92
N TYR A 427 -0.23 -11.93 -8.98
CA TYR A 427 0.48 -13.09 -8.46
C TYR A 427 0.51 -13.05 -6.95
N PHE A 428 0.68 -14.22 -6.34
CA PHE A 428 1.00 -14.34 -4.93
C PHE A 428 1.93 -15.53 -4.67
N THR A 429 2.52 -15.57 -3.48
CA THR A 429 3.38 -16.69 -3.05
C THR A 429 3.18 -17.03 -1.59
N ASP A 430 3.60 -18.23 -1.20
CA ASP A 430 3.71 -18.66 0.19
C ASP A 430 4.96 -18.08 0.89
N ARG A 431 5.04 -18.24 2.21
CA ARG A 431 6.11 -17.67 3.05
C ARG A 431 7.51 -18.09 2.62
N LEU A 432 7.66 -19.32 2.13
CA LEU A 432 8.95 -19.87 1.71
C LEU A 432 9.26 -19.55 0.24
N GLY A 433 8.32 -18.93 -0.49
CA GLY A 433 8.44 -18.73 -1.92
C GLY A 433 8.47 -20.06 -2.66
N ALA A 434 7.88 -21.12 -2.10
CA ALA A 434 7.91 -22.46 -2.68
C ALA A 434 7.08 -22.52 -3.96
N ARG A 435 5.95 -21.79 -4.00
CA ARG A 435 5.04 -21.71 -5.14
C ARG A 435 4.72 -20.25 -5.43
N VAL A 436 5.07 -19.80 -6.63
CA VAL A 436 4.49 -18.59 -7.21
C VAL A 436 3.22 -19.01 -7.95
N ARG A 437 2.10 -18.34 -7.65
CA ARG A 437 0.82 -18.62 -8.27
C ARG A 437 0.27 -17.36 -8.91
N ARG A 438 -0.33 -17.51 -10.08
CA ARG A 438 -1.01 -16.45 -10.81
C ARG A 438 -2.51 -16.54 -10.60
N LEU A 439 -3.15 -15.41 -10.31
CA LEU A 439 -4.61 -15.33 -10.27
C LEU A 439 -5.15 -15.45 -11.71
N PRO A 440 -6.22 -16.23 -11.94
CA PRO A 440 -6.66 -16.57 -13.29
C PRO A 440 -7.21 -15.36 -14.03
N VAL A 441 -6.55 -14.97 -15.12
CA VAL A 441 -6.95 -13.82 -15.97
C VAL A 441 -8.38 -13.99 -16.49
N LYS A 442 -8.78 -15.23 -16.78
CA LYS A 442 -10.13 -15.62 -17.12
C LYS A 442 -10.54 -16.86 -16.34
N MET A 443 -11.66 -16.79 -15.64
CA MET A 443 -12.22 -17.89 -14.87
C MET A 443 -13.30 -18.65 -15.64
N THR A 444 -13.28 -19.96 -15.49
CA THR A 444 -14.26 -20.89 -16.12
C THR A 444 -15.36 -21.33 -15.16
N ALA A 445 -15.20 -21.07 -13.86
CA ALA A 445 -16.16 -21.35 -12.80
C ALA A 445 -16.25 -20.17 -11.83
N ASP A 446 -17.25 -20.18 -10.95
CA ASP A 446 -17.44 -19.12 -9.95
C ASP A 446 -16.36 -19.10 -8.88
N VAL A 447 -15.75 -20.27 -8.62
CA VAL A 447 -14.55 -20.46 -7.81
C VAL A 447 -13.53 -21.28 -8.59
N GLN A 448 -12.25 -20.91 -8.53
CA GLN A 448 -11.18 -21.57 -9.27
C GLN A 448 -9.88 -21.57 -8.47
N ALA A 449 -9.08 -22.62 -8.61
CA ALA A 449 -7.71 -22.63 -8.10
C ALA A 449 -6.85 -21.62 -8.89
N PRO A 450 -5.93 -20.90 -8.23
CA PRO A 450 -4.88 -20.13 -8.90
C PRO A 450 -3.98 -21.01 -9.76
N GLU A 451 -3.41 -20.43 -10.80
CA GLU A 451 -2.53 -21.10 -11.75
C GLU A 451 -1.13 -21.22 -11.17
N ALA A 452 -0.49 -22.39 -11.31
CA ALA A 452 0.93 -22.52 -11.01
C ALA A 452 1.77 -21.79 -12.07
N VAL A 453 2.82 -21.09 -11.64
CA VAL A 453 3.81 -20.48 -12.52
C VAL A 453 5.08 -21.32 -12.42
N GLU A 454 5.61 -21.74 -13.56
CA GLU A 454 6.86 -22.51 -13.64
C GLU A 454 8.11 -21.61 -13.63
#